data_AF-A0A9N9BQB9-F1
#
_entry.id   AF-A0A9N9BQB9-F1
#
_cell.length_a   1.000
_cell.length_b   1.000
_cell.length_c   1.000
_cell.angle_alpha   90.00
_cell.angle_beta   90.00
_cell.angle_gamma   90.00
#
_symmetry.space_group_name_H-M   'P 1'
#
loop_
_entity.id
_entity.type
_entity.pdbx_description
1 polymer ?
#
loop_
_entity_poly.entity_id
_entity_poly.type
_entity_poly.pdbx_seq_one_letter_code
_entity_poly.pdbx_strand_id
1 'polypeptide(L)'
;MNTINMVRNQKSAIREEMRNLLKQIPIDIIERESAIVSDKVLTSKEYLNNKICYVPRWNKDAMEMVRLLSYQDYISLPVNRWNIPEPSHDNNYEIGLAFDLQRNRLGHGKGYYDKYLAKCKNWAKENNRQLPKT
;
A
#
# COMPACT_ATOMS: atom_id res chain seq x y z
N MET A 1 24.15 3.08 -22.41
CA MET A 1 23.15 2.48 -21.49
C MET A 1 21.76 2.97 -21.89
N ASN A 2 20.77 2.09 -22.03
CA ASN A 2 19.38 2.49 -22.34
C ASN A 2 18.75 3.20 -21.13
N THR A 3 18.03 4.30 -21.35
CA THR A 3 17.36 5.15 -20.35
C THR A 3 16.54 4.35 -19.33
N ILE A 4 15.91 3.24 -19.75
CA ILE A 4 15.15 2.34 -18.87
C ILE A 4 16.02 1.74 -17.76
N ASN A 5 17.25 1.32 -18.09
CA ASN A 5 18.16 0.71 -17.12
C ASN A 5 18.70 1.76 -16.15
N MET A 6 18.92 2.99 -16.60
CA MET A 6 19.32 4.10 -15.73
C MET A 6 18.26 4.38 -14.66
N VAL A 7 16.98 4.48 -15.05
CA VAL A 7 15.87 4.69 -14.10
C VAL A 7 15.73 3.52 -13.12
N ARG A 8 15.89 2.28 -13.58
CA ARG A 8 15.86 1.10 -12.69
C ARG A 8 16.94 1.15 -11.64
N ASN A 9 18.17 1.52 -12.03
CA ASN A 9 19.30 1.64 -11.11
C ASN A 9 19.07 2.75 -10.08
N GLN A 10 18.62 3.93 -10.51
CA GLN A 10 18.27 5.04 -9.60
C GLN A 10 17.19 4.62 -8.60
N LYS A 11 16.12 3.97 -9.05
CA LYS A 11 15.08 3.44 -8.16
C LYS A 11 15.63 2.39 -7.19
N SER A 12 16.60 1.58 -7.60
CA SER A 12 17.23 0.61 -6.72
C SER A 12 18.03 1.28 -5.60
N ALA A 13 18.83 2.30 -5.95
CA ALA A 13 19.62 3.08 -5.00
C ALA A 13 18.73 3.78 -3.97
N ILE A 14 17.69 4.51 -4.41
CA ILE A 14 16.76 5.19 -3.49
C ILE A 14 16.04 4.18 -2.59
N ARG A 15 15.69 2.99 -3.09
CA ARG A 15 15.09 1.95 -2.23
C ARG A 15 16.02 1.50 -1.12
N GLU A 16 17.32 1.39 -1.41
CA GLU A 16 18.30 1.01 -0.41
C GLU A 16 18.48 2.09 0.65
N GLU A 17 18.63 3.34 0.20
CA GLU A 17 18.72 4.50 1.07
C GLU A 17 17.50 4.61 2.01
N MET A 18 16.28 4.55 1.46
CA MET A 18 15.06 4.63 2.26
C MET A 18 14.96 3.51 3.29
N ARG A 19 15.34 2.27 2.93
CA ARG A 19 15.37 1.16 3.90
C ARG A 19 16.36 1.42 5.03
N ASN A 20 17.51 2.02 4.74
CA ASN A 20 18.51 2.33 5.76
C ASN A 20 18.03 3.47 6.67
N LEU A 21 17.36 4.48 6.12
CA LEU A 21 16.76 5.57 6.89
C LEU A 21 15.64 5.06 7.80
N LEU A 22 14.70 4.27 7.26
CA LEU A 22 13.57 3.74 8.03
C LEU A 22 14.01 2.87 9.22
N LYS A 23 15.09 2.09 9.06
CA LYS A 23 15.68 1.28 10.15
C LYS A 23 16.26 2.11 11.30
N GLN A 24 16.60 3.37 11.04
CA GLN A 24 17.21 4.26 12.04
C GLN A 24 16.17 5.09 12.79
N ILE A 25 14.88 5.02 12.40
CA ILE A 25 13.84 5.80 13.06
C ILE A 25 13.56 5.21 14.45
N PRO A 26 13.63 6.00 15.52
CA PRO A 26 13.27 5.56 16.86
C PRO A 26 11.82 5.09 16.96
N ILE A 27 11.56 4.10 17.81
CA ILE A 27 10.23 3.48 17.95
C ILE A 27 9.17 4.48 18.42
N ASP A 28 9.52 5.40 19.31
CA ASP A 28 8.63 6.45 19.83
C ASP A 28 8.19 7.43 18.72
N ILE A 29 9.08 7.71 17.76
CA ILE A 29 8.74 8.52 16.59
C ILE A 29 7.79 7.74 15.67
N ILE A 30 8.04 6.45 15.44
CA ILE A 30 7.15 5.60 14.63
C ILE A 30 5.75 5.58 15.25
N GLU A 31 5.65 5.34 16.55
CA GLU A 31 4.38 5.31 17.28
C GLU A 31 3.64 6.66 17.20
N ARG A 32 4.36 7.77 17.46
CA ARG A 32 3.79 9.12 17.41
C ARG A 32 3.28 9.48 16.02
N GLU A 33 4.10 9.30 14.99
CA GLU A 33 3.71 9.63 13.61
C GLU A 33 2.58 8.72 13.12
N SER A 34 2.60 7.43 13.49
CA SER A 34 1.52 6.48 13.19
C SER A 34 0.20 6.88 13.83
N ALA A 35 0.22 7.36 15.08
CA ALA A 35 -0.97 7.86 15.76
C ALA A 35 -1.55 9.09 15.05
N ILE A 36 -0.71 10.06 14.67
CA ILE A 36 -1.15 11.27 13.96
C ILE A 36 -1.79 10.92 12.60
N VAL A 37 -1.17 10.03 11.83
CA VAL A 37 -1.71 9.60 10.53
C VAL A 37 -3.00 8.81 10.72
N SER A 38 -3.04 7.90 11.68
CA SER A 38 -4.24 7.10 11.96
C SER A 38 -5.41 7.99 12.36
N ASP A 39 -5.20 8.95 13.25
CA ASP A 39 -6.23 9.91 13.65
C ASP A 39 -6.77 10.69 12.44
N LYS A 40 -5.89 11.24 11.60
CA LYS A 40 -6.29 11.94 10.36
C LYS A 40 -7.13 11.06 9.42
N VAL A 41 -6.76 9.78 9.28
CA VAL A 41 -7.51 8.84 8.42
C VAL A 41 -8.86 8.51 9.07
N LEU A 42 -8.88 8.13 10.34
CA LEU A 42 -10.08 7.71 11.06
C LEU A 42 -11.11 8.83 11.21
N THR A 43 -10.66 10.08 11.31
CA THR A 43 -11.53 11.27 11.39
C THR A 43 -11.93 11.83 10.02
N SER A 44 -11.35 11.32 8.92
CA SER A 44 -11.69 11.76 7.57
C SER A 44 -13.15 11.40 7.22
N LYS A 45 -13.81 12.28 6.46
CA LYS A 45 -15.18 12.02 5.95
C LYS A 45 -15.20 10.77 5.09
N GLU A 46 -14.10 10.51 4.40
CA GLU A 46 -13.89 9.34 3.59
C GLU A 46 -13.94 8.06 4.41
N TYR A 47 -13.40 8.04 5.62
CA TYR A 47 -13.42 6.86 6.49
C TYR A 47 -14.77 6.69 7.19
N LEU A 48 -15.33 7.78 7.73
CA LEU A 48 -16.56 7.76 8.53
C LEU A 48 -17.84 7.38 7.74
N ASN A 49 -17.80 7.46 6.41
CA ASN A 49 -18.97 7.22 5.55
C ASN A 49 -19.30 5.72 5.31
N ASN A 50 -19.47 4.91 6.36
CA ASN A 50 -19.92 3.50 6.31
C ASN A 50 -19.37 2.73 5.09
N LYS A 51 -18.07 2.89 4.81
CA LYS A 51 -17.49 2.37 3.59
C LYS A 51 -17.27 0.88 3.69
N ILE A 52 -17.37 0.24 2.54
CA ILE A 52 -16.92 -1.13 2.39
C ILE A 52 -15.40 -1.12 2.46
N CYS A 53 -14.84 -1.80 3.46
CA CYS A 53 -13.40 -1.92 3.65
C CYS A 53 -12.84 -3.08 2.82
N TYR A 54 -11.63 -2.91 2.30
CA TYR A 54 -10.90 -3.94 1.60
C TYR A 54 -9.45 -3.99 2.08
N VAL A 55 -8.87 -5.18 2.11
CA VAL A 55 -7.46 -5.41 2.41
C VAL A 55 -6.75 -6.06 1.22
N PRO A 56 -5.49 -5.72 0.94
CA PRO A 56 -4.77 -6.30 -0.17
C PRO A 56 -4.41 -7.76 0.10
N ARG A 57 -4.68 -8.63 -0.87
CA ARG A 57 -4.13 -9.98 -0.95
C ARG A 57 -3.33 -10.09 -2.23
N TRP A 58 -2.10 -10.57 -2.15
CA TRP A 58 -1.29 -10.84 -3.33
C TRP A 58 -0.82 -12.29 -3.36
N ASN A 59 -0.72 -12.82 -4.56
CA ASN A 59 -0.01 -14.05 -4.86
C ASN A 59 1.27 -13.72 -5.65
N LYS A 60 1.94 -14.72 -6.21
CA LYS A 60 3.21 -14.54 -6.95
C LYS A 60 3.12 -13.59 -8.13
N ASP A 61 1.92 -13.44 -8.74
CA ASP A 61 1.76 -12.77 -10.03
C ASP A 61 0.84 -11.54 -9.97
N ALA A 62 -0.12 -11.51 -9.05
CA ALA A 62 -1.18 -10.51 -8.99
C ALA A 62 -1.54 -10.10 -7.55
N MET A 63 -2.09 -8.90 -7.45
CA MET A 63 -2.72 -8.38 -6.24
C MET A 63 -4.21 -8.18 -6.48
N GLU A 64 -5.01 -8.45 -5.46
CA GLU A 64 -6.44 -8.21 -5.40
C GLU A 64 -6.80 -7.55 -4.06
N MET A 65 -8.01 -6.99 -3.98
CA MET A 65 -8.55 -6.37 -2.79
C MET A 65 -9.67 -7.26 -2.27
N VAL A 66 -9.49 -7.81 -1.07
CA VAL A 66 -10.45 -8.69 -0.40
C VAL A 66 -11.34 -7.84 0.48
N ARG A 67 -12.66 -7.94 0.27
CA ARG A 67 -13.64 -7.21 1.08
C ARG A 67 -13.67 -7.77 2.50
N LEU A 68 -13.59 -6.88 3.48
CA LEU A 68 -13.92 -7.19 4.87
C LEU A 68 -15.43 -7.05 5.08
N LEU A 69 -16.03 -8.03 5.76
CA LEU A 69 -17.45 -8.03 6.08
C LEU A 69 -17.75 -7.34 7.41
N SER A 70 -16.80 -7.34 8.34
CA SER A 70 -16.92 -6.71 9.66
C SER A 70 -15.55 -6.53 10.31
N TYR A 71 -15.51 -5.87 11.47
CA TYR A 71 -14.32 -5.85 12.32
C TYR A 71 -13.96 -7.27 12.83
N GLN A 72 -14.96 -8.12 13.09
CA GLN A 72 -14.73 -9.50 13.51
C GLN A 72 -14.05 -10.35 12.42
N ASP A 73 -14.40 -10.09 11.16
CA ASP A 73 -13.78 -10.69 9.97
C ASP A 73 -12.34 -10.21 9.78
N TYR A 74 -12.02 -8.98 10.17
CA TYR A 74 -10.65 -8.48 10.16
C TYR A 74 -9.78 -9.16 11.21
N ILE A 75 -10.23 -9.23 12.47
CA ILE A 75 -9.42 -9.82 13.55
C ILE A 75 -9.29 -11.34 13.46
N SER A 76 -10.10 -12.02 12.64
CA SER A 76 -9.99 -13.46 12.38
C SER A 76 -8.94 -13.81 11.33
N LEU A 77 -8.37 -12.81 10.63
CA LEU A 77 -7.30 -13.01 9.66
C LEU A 77 -6.02 -13.55 10.35
N PRO A 78 -5.20 -14.35 9.64
CA PRO A 78 -3.91 -14.75 10.16
C PRO A 78 -3.05 -13.50 10.42
N VAL A 79 -2.31 -13.51 11.52
CA VAL A 79 -1.41 -12.41 11.86
C VAL A 79 -0.04 -12.60 11.24
N ASN A 80 0.55 -11.52 10.76
CA ASN A 80 1.93 -11.53 10.29
C ASN A 80 2.93 -11.38 11.47
N ARG A 81 4.23 -11.36 11.16
CA ARG A 81 5.30 -11.22 12.18
C ARG A 81 5.22 -9.92 13.01
N TRP A 82 4.42 -8.95 12.60
CA TRP A 82 4.18 -7.68 13.27
C TRP A 82 2.85 -7.65 14.02
N ASN A 83 2.19 -8.82 14.17
CA ASN A 83 0.90 -8.97 14.82
C ASN A 83 -0.25 -8.19 14.14
N ILE A 84 -0.12 -7.91 12.85
CA ILE A 84 -1.14 -7.23 12.04
C ILE A 84 -2.00 -8.31 11.37
N PRO A 85 -3.33 -8.33 11.58
CA PRO A 85 -4.23 -9.23 10.86
C PRO A 85 -4.23 -8.91 9.36
N GLU A 86 -3.78 -9.86 8.54
CA GLU A 86 -3.77 -9.71 7.09
C GLU A 86 -4.07 -11.05 6.40
N PRO A 87 -4.65 -11.07 5.18
CA PRO A 87 -4.83 -12.33 4.46
C PRO A 87 -3.49 -13.03 4.28
N SER A 88 -3.41 -14.35 4.44
CA SER A 88 -2.13 -15.07 4.33
C SER A 88 -1.40 -14.74 3.02
N HIS A 89 -0.16 -14.26 3.14
CA HIS A 89 0.73 -13.95 2.02
C HIS A 89 1.99 -14.81 2.08
N ASP A 90 2.60 -15.05 0.91
CA ASP A 90 3.91 -15.71 0.84
C ASP A 90 5.04 -14.89 1.51
N ASN A 91 4.85 -13.57 1.71
CA ASN A 91 5.86 -12.64 2.25
C ASN A 91 5.21 -11.35 2.78
N ASN A 92 5.80 -10.74 3.83
CA ASN A 92 5.41 -9.41 4.35
C ASN A 92 5.90 -8.30 3.43
N TYR A 93 4.99 -7.59 2.76
CA TYR A 93 5.32 -6.40 1.99
C TYR A 93 4.55 -5.19 2.49
N GLU A 94 5.27 -4.08 2.66
CA GLU A 94 4.67 -2.78 2.92
C GLU A 94 4.10 -2.18 1.62
N ILE A 95 3.11 -1.30 1.77
CA ILE A 95 2.30 -0.72 0.68
C ILE A 95 3.15 0.21 -0.22
N GLY A 96 4.17 0.84 0.35
CA GLY A 96 5.10 1.75 -0.34
C GLY A 96 6.28 2.13 0.54
N LEU A 97 7.37 2.59 -0.09
CA LEU A 97 8.62 2.91 0.57
C LEU A 97 8.90 4.42 0.61
N ALA A 98 8.49 5.16 -0.42
CA ALA A 98 8.63 6.61 -0.47
C ALA A 98 7.56 7.26 -1.36
N PHE A 99 7.26 8.52 -1.07
CA PHE A 99 6.41 9.38 -1.87
C PHE A 99 7.07 10.75 -2.02
N ASP A 100 6.81 11.44 -3.12
CA ASP A 100 7.21 12.85 -3.29
C ASP A 100 5.98 13.79 -3.30
N LEU A 101 6.25 15.10 -3.33
CA LEU A 101 5.20 16.13 -3.35
C LEU A 101 4.37 16.12 -4.63
N GLN A 102 4.85 15.50 -5.70
CA GLN A 102 4.11 15.32 -6.96
C GLN A 102 3.22 14.07 -6.92
N ARG A 103 3.15 13.38 -5.77
CA ARG A 103 2.41 12.12 -5.55
C ARG A 103 3.00 10.93 -6.31
N ASN A 104 4.25 11.01 -6.74
CA ASN A 104 4.94 9.83 -7.26
C ASN A 104 5.22 8.86 -6.11
N ARG A 105 5.16 7.55 -6.40
CA ARG A 105 5.36 6.48 -5.42
C ARG A 105 6.55 5.60 -5.80
N LEU A 106 7.41 5.31 -4.83
CA LEU A 106 8.41 4.25 -4.90
C LEU A 106 7.96 3.05 -4.08
N GLY A 107 7.57 1.95 -4.74
CA GLY A 107 7.29 0.67 -4.09
C GLY A 107 8.49 -0.27 -4.05
N HIS A 108 8.32 -1.48 -3.50
CA HIS A 108 9.39 -2.47 -3.31
C HIS A 108 9.92 -3.14 -4.60
N GLY A 109 9.32 -2.87 -5.76
CA GLY A 109 9.89 -3.24 -7.07
C GLY A 109 9.11 -4.28 -7.89
N LYS A 110 8.16 -5.01 -7.30
CA LYS A 110 7.30 -5.96 -8.03
C LYS A 110 6.17 -5.31 -8.83
N GLY A 111 5.83 -4.06 -8.53
CA GLY A 111 4.82 -3.29 -9.26
C GLY A 111 3.37 -3.75 -9.05
N TYR A 112 3.07 -4.44 -7.95
CA TYR A 112 1.71 -4.96 -7.67
C TYR A 112 0.63 -3.87 -7.70
N TYR A 113 0.85 -2.76 -6.97
CA TYR A 113 -0.07 -1.62 -6.99
C TYR A 113 -0.19 -0.97 -8.36
N ASP A 114 0.91 -0.84 -9.12
CA ASP A 114 0.87 -0.21 -10.44
C ASP A 114 0.02 -1.05 -11.42
N LYS A 115 0.19 -2.38 -11.40
CA LYS A 115 -0.63 -3.33 -12.17
C LYS A 115 -2.10 -3.30 -11.72
N TYR A 116 -2.36 -3.30 -10.41
CA TYR A 116 -3.71 -3.29 -9.86
C TYR A 116 -4.46 -2.00 -10.22
N LEU A 117 -3.82 -0.83 -10.05
CA LEU A 117 -4.41 0.45 -10.41
C LEU A 117 -4.69 0.55 -11.92
N ALA A 118 -3.82 0.01 -12.77
CA ALA A 118 -4.08 -0.10 -14.20
C ALA A 118 -5.29 -0.98 -14.50
N LYS A 119 -5.42 -2.13 -13.81
CA LYS A 119 -6.59 -3.01 -13.91
C LYS A 119 -7.88 -2.30 -13.50
N CYS A 120 -7.88 -1.57 -12.39
CA CYS A 120 -9.03 -0.77 -11.95
C CYS A 120 -9.42 0.30 -12.99
N LYS A 121 -8.42 0.98 -13.58
CA LYS A 121 -8.65 1.97 -14.63
C LYS A 121 -9.30 1.35 -15.87
N ASN A 122 -8.82 0.19 -16.31
CA ASN A 122 -9.38 -0.51 -17.46
C ASN A 122 -10.81 -0.98 -17.17
N TRP A 123 -11.04 -1.61 -16.02
CA TRP A 123 -12.37 -2.05 -15.60
C TRP A 123 -13.36 -0.88 -15.53
N ALA A 124 -12.95 0.28 -15.00
CA ALA A 124 -13.81 1.45 -14.94
C ALA A 124 -14.21 1.97 -16.33
N LYS A 125 -13.26 2.00 -17.28
CA LYS A 125 -13.52 2.36 -18.68
C LYS A 125 -14.50 1.39 -19.35
N GLU A 126 -14.27 0.09 -19.20
CA GLU A 126 -15.12 -0.97 -19.77
C GLU A 126 -16.55 -0.94 -19.20
N ASN A 127 -16.71 -0.53 -17.94
CA ASN A 127 -18.00 -0.51 -17.24
C ASN A 127 -18.65 0.88 -17.17
N ASN A 128 -18.15 1.87 -17.92
CA ASN A 128 -18.63 3.26 -17.89
C ASN A 128 -18.73 3.86 -16.47
N ARG A 129 -17.76 3.52 -15.61
CA ARG A 129 -17.67 4.03 -14.23
C ARG A 129 -16.67 5.17 -14.16
N GLN A 130 -17.00 6.18 -13.35
CA GLN A 130 -16.07 7.27 -13.02
C GLN A 130 -14.92 6.73 -12.17
N LEU A 131 -13.69 7.17 -12.47
CA LEU A 131 -12.54 6.86 -11.64
C LEU A 131 -12.68 7.57 -10.28
N PRO A 132 -12.17 6.97 -9.20
CA PRO A 132 -12.04 7.67 -7.93
C PRO A 132 -11.25 8.98 -8.14
N LYS A 133 -11.74 10.08 -7.56
CA LYS A 133 -11.00 11.35 -7.54
C LYS A 133 -9.74 11.16 -6.68
N THR A 134 -8.57 11.44 -7.25
CA THR A 134 -7.25 11.31 -6.60
C THR A 134 -6.67 12.65 -6.18
#